data_AF-I5BUW0-F1
#
_entry.id   AF-I5BUW0-F1
#
_cell.length_a   1.000
_cell.length_b   1.000
_cell.length_c   1.000
_cell.angle_alpha   90.00
_cell.angle_beta   90.00
_cell.angle_gamma   90.00
#
_symmetry.space_group_name_H-M   'P 1'
#
loop_
_entity.id
_entity.type
_entity.pdbx_description
1 polymer ?
#
loop_
_entity_poly.entity_id
_entity_poly.type
_entity_poly.pdbx_seq_one_letter_code
_entity_poly.pdbx_strand_id
1 'polypeptide(L)' 'MTASDTRLPALIAQCKRKDERAQRELFAFAYPAAMGVCRRYAPSREEAHSILNEGFLKVFTQLDKYKEELSFLAWVKK' A
#
# COMPACT_ATOMS: atom_id res chain seq x y z
N MET A 1 11.57 -0.38 14.82
CA MET A 1 10.55 0.46 15.48
C MET A 1 9.63 1.02 14.40
N THR A 2 8.59 0.30 13.98
CA THR A 2 7.57 0.89 13.11
C THR A 2 6.53 1.48 14.04
N ALA A 3 6.58 2.80 14.22
CA ALA A 3 5.56 3.53 14.96
C ALA A 3 4.18 3.12 14.42
N SER A 4 3.30 2.70 15.32
CA SER A 4 1.88 2.58 15.04
C SER A 4 1.38 3.96 14.66
N ASP A 5 1.41 4.27 13.36
CA ASP A 5 0.96 5.56 12.86
C ASP A 5 -0.55 5.63 13.14
N THR A 6 -0.94 6.34 14.20
CA THR A 6 -2.32 6.43 14.68
C THR A 6 -3.28 6.96 13.60
N ARG A 7 -2.73 7.54 12.53
CA ARG A 7 -3.45 8.07 11.38
C ARG A 7 -3.77 7.04 10.31
N LEU A 8 -3.09 5.89 10.30
CA LEU A 8 -3.26 4.86 9.27
C LEU A 8 -4.70 4.32 9.18
N PRO A 9 -5.42 4.03 10.29
CA PRO A 9 -6.83 3.64 10.20
C PRO A 9 -7.71 4.71 9.55
N ALA A 10 -7.51 5.98 9.91
CA ALA A 10 -8.25 7.10 9.33
C ALA A 10 -7.93 7.29 7.84
N LEU A 11 -6.68 7.07 7.44
CA LEU A 11 -6.24 7.13 6.05
C LEU A 11 -6.87 6.01 5.22
N ILE A 12 -6.91 4.79 5.76
CA ILE A 12 -7.56 3.63 5.13
C ILE A 12 -9.07 3.87 4.99
N ALA A 13 -9.72 4.43 6.01
CA ALA A 13 -11.14 4.79 5.94
C ALA A 13 -11.42 5.83 4.84
N GLN A 14 -10.53 6.81 4.63
CA GLN A 14 -10.63 7.75 3.51
C GLN A 14 -10.38 7.06 2.16
N CYS A 15 -9.42 6.16 2.07
CA CYS A 15 -9.15 5.40 0.85
C CYS A 15 -10.34 4.51 0.45
N LYS A 16 -11.05 3.91 1.41
CA LYS A 16 -12.30 3.16 1.17
C LYS A 16 -13.41 4.03 0.57
N ARG A 17 -13.40 5.33 0.88
CA ARG A 17 -14.28 6.34 0.25
C ARG A 17 -13.78 6.84 -1.12
N LYS A 18 -12.76 6.20 -1.69
CA LYS A 18 -12.12 6.58 -2.96
C LYS A 18 -11.54 7.99 -2.96
N ASP A 19 -11.11 8.48 -1.79
CA ASP A 19 -10.41 9.76 -1.70
C ASP A 19 -9.01 9.64 -2.35
N GLU A 20 -8.80 10.37 -3.45
CA GLU A 20 -7.55 10.33 -4.21
C GLU A 20 -6.36 10.89 -3.44
N ARG A 21 -6.57 11.83 -2.51
CA ARG A 21 -5.49 12.37 -1.68
C ARG A 21 -5.05 11.31 -0.68
N ALA A 22 -6.00 10.65 -0.04
CA ALA A 22 -5.72 9.55 0.87
C ALA A 22 -5.01 8.38 0.17
N GLN A 23 -5.45 8.01 -1.03
CA GLN A 23 -4.78 6.95 -1.81
C GLN A 23 -3.33 7.31 -2.16
N ARG A 24 -3.08 8.57 -2.55
CA ARG A 24 -1.71 9.08 -2.81
C ARG A 24 -0.84 9.04 -1.57
N GLU A 25 -1.36 9.44 -0.42
CA GLU A 25 -0.63 9.43 0.84
C GLU A 25 -0.34 8.00 1.31
N LEU A 26 -1.31 7.08 1.21
CA LEU A 26 -1.13 5.66 1.55
C LEU A 26 -0.11 4.99 0.63
N PHE A 27 -0.15 5.31 -0.67
CA PHE A 27 0.85 4.87 -1.64
C PHE A 27 2.24 5.37 -1.27
N ALA A 28 2.40 6.67 -1.04
CA ALA A 28 3.69 7.28 -0.70
C ALA A 28 4.28 6.69 0.59
N PHE A 29 3.44 6.43 1.59
CA PHE A 29 3.83 5.78 2.84
C PHE A 29 4.39 4.37 2.62
N ALA A 30 3.69 3.54 1.85
CA ALA A 30 4.05 2.14 1.65
C ALA A 30 5.06 1.93 0.51
N TYR A 31 5.27 2.92 -0.36
CA TYR A 31 6.14 2.84 -1.53
C TYR A 31 7.59 2.43 -1.23
N PRO A 32 8.32 3.01 -0.26
CA PRO A 32 9.71 2.61 -0.01
C PRO A 32 9.85 1.14 0.37
N ALA A 33 8.94 0.64 1.21
CA ALA A 33 8.92 -0.75 1.65
C ALA A 33 8.52 -1.71 0.52
N ALA A 34 7.46 -1.38 -0.23
CA ALA A 34 6.97 -2.18 -1.35
C ALA A 34 7.98 -2.22 -2.52
N MET A 35 8.60 -1.08 -2.85
CA MET A 35 9.61 -0.99 -3.90
C MET A 35 10.84 -1.86 -3.58
N GLY A 36 11.25 -1.92 -2.31
CA GLY A 36 12.30 -2.82 -1.85
C GLY A 36 11.98 -4.31 -2.06
N VAL A 37 10.70 -4.68 -2.06
CA VAL A 37 10.24 -6.04 -2.39
C VAL A 37 10.20 -6.24 -3.90
N CYS A 38 9.54 -5.35 -4.66
CA CYS A 38 9.41 -5.46 -6.11
C CYS A 38 10.77 -5.55 -6.82
N ARG A 39 11.77 -4.79 -6.38
CA ARG A 39 13.14 -4.86 -6.94
C ARG A 39 13.84 -6.20 -6.79
N ARG A 40 13.39 -7.08 -5.89
CA ARG A 40 13.95 -8.44 -5.75
C ARG A 40 13.48 -9.38 -6.86
N TYR A 41 12.38 -9.03 -7.52
CA TYR A 41 11.70 -9.86 -8.51
C TYR A 41 11.65 -9.23 -9.90
N ALA A 42 11.98 -7.94 -10.02
CA ALA A 42 11.98 -7.21 -11.28
C ALA A 42 13.40 -7.09 -11.85
N PRO A 43 13.59 -7.29 -13.17
CA PRO A 43 14.90 -7.18 -13.82
C PRO A 43 15.34 -5.71 -14.01
N SER A 44 14.42 -4.76 -13.92
CA SER A 44 14.71 -3.32 -14.03
C SER A 44 13.92 -2.50 -13.01
N ARG A 45 14.35 -1.26 -12.78
CA ARG A 45 13.62 -0.33 -11.91
C ARG A 45 12.25 0.02 -12.48
N GLU A 46 12.13 0.19 -13.81
CA GLU A 46 10.85 0.50 -14.47
C GLU A 46 9.87 -0.66 -14.30
N GLU A 47 10.32 -1.89 -14.48
CA GLU A 47 9.47 -3.06 -14.29
C GLU A 47 9.07 -3.23 -12.81
N ALA A 48 9.96 -2.90 -11.88
CA ALA A 48 9.62 -2.86 -10.45
C ALA A 48 8.51 -1.84 -10.15
N HIS A 49 8.54 -0.68 -10.82
CA HIS A 49 7.48 0.34 -10.71
C HIS A 49 6.17 -0.15 -11.29
N SER A 50 6.16 -0.79 -12.46
CA SER A 50 4.95 -1.34 -13.07
C SER A 50 4.30 -2.40 -12.16
N ILE A 51 5.10 -3.35 -11.67
CA ILE A 51 4.64 -4.39 -10.71
C ILE A 51 4.07 -3.74 -9.45
N LEU A 52 4.75 -2.73 -8.91
CA LEU A 52 4.29 -2.01 -7.73
C LEU A 52 2.95 -1.30 -7.99
N ASN A 53 2.83 -0.60 -9.12
CA ASN A 53 1.61 0.12 -9.48
C ASN A 53 0.42 -0.84 -9.63
N GLU A 54 0.61 -1.97 -10.33
CA GLU A 54 -0.41 -3.02 -10.43
C GLU A 54 -0.79 -3.62 -9.07
N GLY A 55 0.21 -3.85 -8.21
CA GLY A 55 -0.01 -4.30 -6.84
C GLY A 55 -0.87 -3.31 -6.04
N PHE A 56 -0.57 -2.02 -6.13
CA PHE A 56 -1.33 -0.99 -5.42
C PHE A 56 -2.74 -0.79 -5.98
N LEU A 57 -2.96 -0.96 -7.27
CA LEU A 57 -4.31 -1.01 -7.84
C LEU A 57 -5.13 -2.14 -7.21
N LYS A 58 -4.53 -3.32 -7.02
CA LYS A 58 -5.20 -4.43 -6.31
C LYS A 58 -5.47 -4.11 -4.85
N VAL A 59 -4.54 -3.44 -4.17
CA VAL A 59 -4.72 -2.97 -2.78
C VAL A 59 -5.92 -2.05 -2.67
N PHE A 60 -6.02 -1.00 -3.51
CA PHE A 60 -7.12 -0.04 -3.43
C PHE A 60 -8.47 -0.65 -3.81
N THR A 61 -8.50 -1.54 -4.80
CA THR A 61 -9.74 -2.23 -5.21
C THR A 61 -10.21 -3.29 -4.22
N GLN A 62 -9.32 -3.80 -3.37
CA GLN A 62 -9.66 -4.78 -2.33
C GLN A 62 -9.62 -4.23 -0.92
N LEU A 63 -9.43 -2.92 -0.76
CA LEU A 63 -9.24 -2.29 0.54
C LEU A 63 -10.46 -2.48 1.46
N ASP A 64 -11.66 -2.65 0.90
CA ASP A 64 -12.87 -2.97 1.65
C ASP A 64 -12.78 -4.30 2.41
N LYS A 65 -11.95 -5.25 1.93
CA LYS A 65 -11.70 -6.54 2.59
C LYS A 65 -10.67 -6.45 3.71
N TYR A 66 -9.94 -5.33 3.80
CA TYR A 66 -8.97 -5.12 4.86
C TYR A 66 -9.69 -4.87 6.20
N LYS A 67 -9.27 -5.64 7.20
CA LYS A 67 -9.68 -5.50 8.60
C LYS A 67 -8.55 -4.88 9.40
N GLU A 68 -8.87 -3.88 10.21
CA GLU A 68 -7.92 -3.11 11.03
C GLU A 68 -7.20 -3.97 12.09
N GLU A 69 -7.71 -5.17 12.36
CA GLU A 69 -7.10 -6.20 13.20
C GLU A 69 -5.73 -6.68 12.67
N LEU A 70 -5.49 -6.55 11.37
CA LEU A 70 -4.27 -6.96 10.69
C LEU A 70 -3.36 -5.75 10.42
N SER A 71 -2.05 -5.92 10.54
CA SER A 71 -1.10 -4.90 10.06
C SER A 71 -1.30 -4.66 8.56
N PHE A 72 -1.50 -3.41 8.16
CA PHE A 72 -1.69 -3.02 6.76
C PHE A 72 -0.55 -3.52 5.87
N LEU A 73 0.71 -3.32 6.29
CA LEU A 73 1.88 -3.79 5.53
C LEU A 73 1.96 -5.31 5.43
N ALA A 74 1.44 -6.05 6.42
CA ALA A 74 1.36 -7.50 6.34
C ALA A 74 0.25 -7.96 5.38
N TRP A 75 -0.88 -7.25 5.34
CA TRP A 75 -1.97 -7.51 4.42
C TRP A 75 -1.61 -7.20 2.96
N VAL A 76 -0.92 -6.08 2.70
CA VAL A 76 -0.45 -5.70 1.35
C VAL A 76 0.56 -6.68 0.77
N LYS A 77 1.34 -7.36 1.61
CA LYS A 77 2.33 -8.37 1.17
C LYS A 77 1.71 -9.74 0.87
N LYS A 78 0.41 -9.91 1.11
CA LYS A 78 -0.31 -11.18 0.96
C LYS A 78 -0.96 -11.29 -0.41
#